data_AF-A0AAC8TBT5-F1
#
_entry.id   AF-A0AAC8TBT5-F1
#
_cell.length_a   1.000
_cell.length_b   1.000
_cell.length_c   1.000
_cell.angle_alpha   90.00
_cell.angle_beta   90.00
_cell.angle_gamma   90.00
#
_symmetry.space_group_name_H-M   'P 1'
#
loop_
_entity.id
_entity.type
_entity.pdbx_description
1 polymer ?
#
loop_
_entity_poly.entity_id
_entity_poly.type
_entity_poly.pdbx_seq_one_letter_code
_entity_poly.pdbx_strand_id
1 'polypeptide(L)'
;MSLVKELYEPYVLPARARISTDPVMRRLVDPAIEPAVLERFFIQYHSFGVYMTEPVEGWIRRAGQRCLSLGLDSIGKGLLKHSKQEAGHHQMMIDDVRMLVRRWNIRRRAMLHTERLLAQYPTDAMRAYRQLHESTIAGELPAAQIAIEFEIENLSLVLGPHLLSNVARVLGRETLEGLSFLKEHVQLDVGSTNSRMMEELMQLMPENARTLAEVGAEALDIYLRFLGDCLQTAEAALWSPQSETAMAC
;
A
#
# COMPACT_ATOMS: atom_id res chain seq x y z
N MET A 1 -6.09 27.64 -10.27
CA MET A 1 -6.66 26.29 -10.46
C MET A 1 -5.50 25.31 -10.43
N SER A 2 -5.72 24.11 -9.87
CA SER A 2 -4.72 23.03 -9.83
C SER A 2 -4.63 22.39 -11.21
N LEU A 3 -3.43 22.24 -11.77
CA LEU A 3 -3.25 21.59 -13.07
C LEU A 3 -3.47 20.08 -12.96
N VAL A 4 -3.20 19.50 -11.79
CA VAL A 4 -3.53 18.11 -11.49
C VAL A 4 -5.03 17.86 -11.66
N LYS A 5 -5.88 18.74 -11.11
CA LYS A 5 -7.34 18.62 -11.26
C LYS A 5 -7.82 18.73 -12.70
N GLU A 6 -7.16 19.55 -13.51
CA GLU A 6 -7.59 19.83 -14.88
C GLU A 6 -7.09 18.78 -15.87
N LEU A 7 -5.82 18.40 -15.77
CA LEU A 7 -5.13 17.61 -16.78
C LEU A 7 -4.99 16.13 -16.41
N TYR A 8 -4.93 15.80 -15.13
CA TYR A 8 -4.61 14.45 -14.65
C TYR A 8 -5.83 13.74 -14.06
N GLU A 9 -6.56 14.40 -13.15
CA GLU A 9 -7.70 13.78 -12.45
C GLU A 9 -8.76 13.17 -13.37
N PRO A 10 -9.16 13.77 -14.51
CA PRO A 10 -10.16 13.18 -15.40
C PRO A 10 -9.87 11.73 -15.81
N TYR A 11 -8.58 11.35 -15.86
CA TYR A 11 -8.14 10.04 -16.30
C TYR A 11 -7.98 9.03 -15.14
N VAL A 12 -7.69 9.47 -13.92
CA VAL A 12 -7.51 8.59 -12.74
C VAL A 12 -8.80 8.41 -11.92
N LEU A 13 -9.74 9.36 -12.03
CA LEU A 13 -10.99 9.36 -11.25
C LEU A 13 -11.79 8.04 -11.33
N PRO A 14 -11.91 7.36 -12.50
CA PRO A 14 -12.58 6.07 -12.56
C PRO A 14 -11.92 5.01 -11.66
N ALA A 15 -10.58 4.98 -11.60
CA ALA A 15 -9.85 4.05 -10.73
C ALA A 15 -10.09 4.38 -9.24
N ARG A 16 -9.99 5.67 -8.86
CA ARG A 16 -10.30 6.13 -7.50
C ARG A 16 -11.74 5.79 -7.08
N ALA A 17 -12.71 5.94 -7.98
CA ALA A 17 -14.12 5.63 -7.70
C ALA A 17 -14.37 4.14 -7.47
N ARG A 18 -13.65 3.25 -8.18
CA ARG A 18 -13.74 1.80 -7.96
C ARG A 18 -13.32 1.41 -6.55
N ILE A 19 -12.23 1.98 -6.04
CA ILE A 19 -11.72 1.68 -4.69
C ILE A 19 -12.80 1.89 -3.62
N SER A 20 -13.49 3.03 -3.66
CA SER A 20 -14.54 3.37 -2.68
C SER A 20 -15.78 2.47 -2.78
N THR A 21 -15.95 1.75 -3.89
CA THR A 21 -17.12 0.89 -4.15
C THR A 21 -16.79 -0.60 -4.18
N ASP A 22 -15.51 -0.96 -4.09
CA ASP A 22 -15.05 -2.34 -4.22
C ASP A 22 -15.52 -3.21 -3.03
N PRO A 23 -15.95 -4.46 -3.28
CA PRO A 23 -16.36 -5.38 -2.22
C PRO A 23 -15.31 -5.61 -1.14
N VAL A 24 -14.02 -5.66 -1.49
CA VAL A 24 -12.91 -5.82 -0.53
C VAL A 24 -12.93 -4.64 0.44
N MET A 25 -13.02 -3.42 -0.09
CA MET A 25 -13.02 -2.22 0.75
C MET A 25 -14.25 -2.13 1.63
N ARG A 26 -15.44 -2.41 1.07
CA ARG A 26 -16.68 -2.47 1.85
C ARG A 26 -16.57 -3.47 2.99
N ARG A 27 -15.98 -4.64 2.75
CA ARG A 27 -15.79 -5.68 3.77
C ARG A 27 -14.86 -5.20 4.88
N LEU A 28 -13.73 -4.57 4.55
CA LEU A 28 -12.74 -4.13 5.53
C LEU A 28 -13.20 -2.98 6.43
N VAL A 29 -14.11 -2.13 5.95
CA VAL A 29 -14.67 -1.02 6.74
C VAL A 29 -16.00 -1.37 7.43
N ASP A 30 -16.54 -2.56 7.19
CA ASP A 30 -17.81 -3.00 7.76
C ASP A 30 -17.70 -3.24 9.29
N PRO A 31 -18.56 -2.61 10.11
CA PRO A 31 -18.82 -3.00 11.49
C PRO A 31 -18.95 -4.48 11.82
N ALA A 32 -19.56 -5.22 10.91
CA ALA A 32 -19.97 -6.59 11.14
C ALA A 32 -18.92 -7.59 10.65
N ILE A 33 -17.75 -7.12 10.19
CA ILE A 33 -16.64 -8.03 9.91
C ILE A 33 -16.28 -8.81 11.17
N GLU A 34 -16.05 -10.10 11.02
CA GLU A 34 -15.65 -10.95 12.14
C GLU A 34 -14.29 -10.44 12.69
N PRO A 35 -14.16 -10.21 14.01
CA PRO A 35 -12.91 -9.73 14.60
C PRO A 35 -11.68 -10.56 14.22
N ALA A 36 -11.85 -11.88 14.10
CA ALA A 36 -10.78 -12.78 13.68
C ALA A 36 -10.28 -12.49 12.27
N VAL A 37 -11.21 -12.23 11.33
CA VAL A 37 -10.88 -11.93 9.93
C VAL A 37 -10.14 -10.60 9.85
N LEU A 38 -10.63 -9.56 10.52
CA LEU A 38 -10.00 -8.24 10.49
C LEU A 38 -8.59 -8.25 11.10
N GLU A 39 -8.39 -8.92 12.25
CA GLU A 39 -7.07 -9.04 12.88
C GLU A 39 -6.11 -9.84 11.98
N ARG A 40 -6.58 -10.96 11.40
CA ARG A 40 -5.77 -11.78 10.50
C ARG A 40 -5.43 -11.05 9.19
N PHE A 41 -6.35 -10.22 8.69
CA PHE A 41 -6.12 -9.35 7.54
C PHE A 41 -4.96 -8.40 7.81
N PHE A 42 -4.94 -7.69 8.93
CA PHE A 42 -3.83 -6.77 9.21
C PHE A 42 -2.50 -7.49 9.43
N ILE A 43 -2.50 -8.68 10.02
CA ILE A 43 -1.30 -9.53 10.06
C ILE A 43 -0.82 -9.85 8.64
N GLN A 44 -1.74 -10.19 7.74
CA GLN A 44 -1.42 -10.52 6.36
C GLN A 44 -0.92 -9.29 5.58
N TYR A 45 -1.64 -8.18 5.67
CA TYR A 45 -1.32 -6.90 5.05
C TYR A 45 0.10 -6.46 5.39
N HIS A 46 0.50 -6.47 6.66
CA HIS A 46 1.85 -6.09 7.03
C HIS A 46 2.88 -7.14 6.56
N SER A 47 2.57 -8.44 6.64
CA SER A 47 3.51 -9.49 6.23
C SER A 47 3.83 -9.48 4.74
N PHE A 48 2.81 -9.34 3.89
CA PHE A 48 2.99 -9.17 2.45
C PHE A 48 3.50 -7.76 2.11
N GLY A 49 3.10 -6.76 2.89
CA GLY A 49 3.53 -5.37 2.74
C GLY A 49 5.05 -5.19 2.82
N VAL A 50 5.78 -6.03 3.58
CA VAL A 50 7.25 -6.03 3.59
C VAL A 50 7.83 -6.20 2.19
N TYR A 51 7.33 -7.16 1.43
CA TYR A 51 7.78 -7.38 0.05
C TYR A 51 7.42 -6.18 -0.86
N MET A 52 6.32 -5.47 -0.62
CA MET A 52 5.98 -4.29 -1.43
C MET A 52 6.81 -3.06 -1.05
N THR A 53 7.23 -2.94 0.21
CA THR A 53 7.85 -1.73 0.77
C THR A 53 9.38 -1.76 0.83
N GLU A 54 9.99 -2.94 0.95
CA GLU A 54 11.45 -3.11 0.99
C GLU A 54 12.19 -2.37 -0.14
N PRO A 55 11.77 -2.45 -1.42
CA PRO A 55 12.48 -1.80 -2.52
C PRO A 55 12.12 -0.31 -2.74
N VAL A 56 11.15 0.26 -2.02
CA VAL A 56 10.56 1.59 -2.31
C VAL A 56 11.61 2.71 -2.31
N GLU A 57 12.46 2.78 -1.30
CA GLU A 57 13.56 3.75 -1.25
C GLU A 57 14.43 3.65 -2.52
N GLY A 58 14.75 2.42 -2.93
CA GLY A 58 15.58 2.15 -4.10
C GLY A 58 14.90 2.55 -5.41
N TRP A 59 13.59 2.36 -5.52
CA TRP A 59 12.79 2.78 -6.68
C TRP A 59 12.77 4.28 -6.84
N ILE A 60 12.33 5.00 -5.80
CA ILE A 60 12.21 6.46 -5.80
C ILE A 60 13.58 7.10 -6.06
N ARG A 61 14.64 6.57 -5.44
CA ARG A 61 16.01 7.07 -5.66
C ARG A 61 16.44 6.89 -7.12
N ARG A 62 16.21 5.72 -7.73
CA ARG A 62 16.58 5.46 -9.13
C ARG A 62 15.76 6.29 -10.11
N ALA A 63 14.46 6.45 -9.87
CA ALA A 63 13.61 7.37 -10.63
C ALA A 63 14.18 8.80 -10.57
N GLY A 64 14.53 9.28 -9.37
CA GLY A 64 15.16 10.58 -9.18
C GLY A 64 16.47 10.74 -9.97
N GLN A 65 17.35 9.74 -9.93
CA GLN A 65 18.61 9.73 -10.71
C GLN A 65 18.34 9.77 -12.23
N ARG A 66 17.35 9.01 -12.71
CA ARG A 66 16.94 9.01 -14.11
C ARG A 66 16.38 10.38 -14.53
N CYS A 67 15.51 10.98 -13.72
CA CYS A 67 14.99 12.33 -13.96
C CYS A 67 16.12 13.37 -14.06
N LEU A 68 17.12 13.32 -13.18
CA LEU A 68 18.30 14.19 -13.27
C LEU A 68 19.06 14.00 -14.60
N SER A 69 19.25 12.74 -15.04
CA SER A 69 19.94 12.46 -16.31
C SER A 69 19.19 12.96 -17.55
N LEU A 70 17.88 13.21 -17.43
CA LEU A 70 17.02 13.75 -18.48
C LEU A 70 16.82 15.27 -18.37
N GLY A 71 17.52 15.96 -17.46
CA GLY A 71 17.40 17.40 -17.25
C GLY A 71 16.17 17.83 -16.43
N LEU A 72 15.44 16.90 -15.82
CA LEU A 72 14.31 17.18 -14.92
C LEU A 72 14.83 17.43 -13.49
N ASP A 73 15.64 18.48 -13.32
CA ASP A 73 16.46 18.69 -12.13
C ASP A 73 15.67 18.79 -10.82
N SER A 74 14.59 19.58 -10.82
CA SER A 74 13.79 19.84 -9.61
C SER A 74 13.00 18.59 -9.20
N ILE A 75 12.36 17.91 -10.17
CA ILE A 75 11.73 16.60 -10.00
C ILE A 75 12.72 15.56 -9.45
N GLY A 76 13.90 15.44 -10.08
CA GLY A 76 14.92 14.48 -9.68
C GLY A 76 15.41 14.71 -8.24
N LYS A 77 15.66 15.97 -7.85
CA LYS A 77 16.01 16.34 -6.47
C LYS A 77 14.86 16.08 -5.49
N GLY A 78 13.62 16.32 -5.90
CA GLY A 78 12.42 16.02 -5.12
C GLY A 78 12.32 14.54 -4.77
N LEU A 79 12.45 13.67 -5.77
CA LEU A 79 12.45 12.21 -5.61
C LEU A 79 13.60 11.74 -4.71
N LEU A 80 14.83 12.24 -4.89
CA LEU A 80 15.96 11.90 -4.02
C LEU A 80 15.77 12.33 -2.55
N LYS A 81 15.02 13.40 -2.32
CA LYS A 81 14.64 13.80 -0.96
C LYS A 81 13.56 12.86 -0.41
N HIS A 82 12.54 12.56 -1.22
CA HIS A 82 11.45 11.68 -0.83
C HIS A 82 11.94 10.26 -0.53
N SER A 83 12.86 9.72 -1.31
CA SER A 83 13.40 8.36 -1.08
C SER A 83 14.01 8.19 0.32
N LYS A 84 14.59 9.25 0.89
CA LYS A 84 15.14 9.23 2.25
C LYS A 84 14.06 9.23 3.33
N GLN A 85 12.87 9.76 3.03
CA GLN A 85 11.73 9.74 3.95
C GLN A 85 11.15 8.32 4.03
N GLU A 86 11.15 7.60 2.91
CA GLU A 86 10.66 6.21 2.83
C GLU A 86 11.64 5.16 3.39
N ALA A 87 12.84 5.57 3.79
CA ALA A 87 13.87 4.67 4.28
C ALA A 87 13.41 4.01 5.60
N GLY A 88 13.40 2.68 5.61
CA GLY A 88 13.03 1.89 6.79
C GLY A 88 11.52 1.61 6.95
N HIS A 89 10.66 2.05 6.03
CA HIS A 89 9.23 1.75 6.08
C HIS A 89 8.91 0.23 6.07
N HIS A 90 9.72 -0.58 5.40
CA HIS A 90 9.60 -2.04 5.46
C HIS A 90 9.94 -2.61 6.86
N GLN A 91 10.82 -1.96 7.61
CA GLN A 91 11.13 -2.36 8.99
C GLN A 91 9.94 -2.08 9.91
N MET A 92 9.22 -0.96 9.70
CA MET A 92 7.97 -0.69 10.40
C MET A 92 6.93 -1.78 10.15
N MET A 93 6.76 -2.20 8.89
CA MET A 93 5.89 -3.32 8.52
C MET A 93 6.29 -4.61 9.26
N ILE A 94 7.58 -4.94 9.34
CA ILE A 94 8.08 -6.12 10.09
C ILE A 94 7.71 -6.01 11.58
N ASP A 95 7.91 -4.85 12.20
CA ASP A 95 7.65 -4.65 13.61
C ASP A 95 6.15 -4.68 13.95
N ASP A 96 5.31 -4.16 13.05
CA ASP A 96 3.85 -4.28 13.10
C ASP A 96 3.42 -5.77 13.03
N VAL A 97 3.95 -6.57 12.10
CA VAL A 97 3.68 -8.02 12.05
C VAL A 97 4.03 -8.69 13.37
N ARG A 98 5.22 -8.41 13.92
CA ARG A 98 5.67 -8.99 15.20
C ARG A 98 4.69 -8.65 16.33
N MET A 99 4.23 -7.40 16.38
CA MET A 99 3.29 -6.96 17.40
C MET A 99 1.93 -7.65 17.26
N LEU A 100 1.36 -7.64 16.06
CA LEU A 100 0.05 -8.23 15.78
C LEU A 100 0.05 -9.76 15.99
N VAL A 101 1.12 -10.46 15.61
CA VAL A 101 1.26 -11.91 15.85
C VAL A 101 1.36 -12.24 17.34
N ARG A 102 2.12 -11.47 18.13
CA ARG A 102 2.17 -11.67 19.59
C ARG A 102 0.78 -11.53 20.21
N ARG A 103 0.05 -10.49 19.82
CA ARG A 103 -1.33 -10.24 20.27
C ARG A 103 -2.29 -11.37 19.90
N TRP A 104 -2.23 -11.83 18.65
CA TRP A 104 -3.01 -12.97 18.17
C TRP A 104 -2.76 -14.23 19.02
N ASN A 105 -1.48 -14.55 19.24
CA ASN A 105 -1.07 -15.76 19.96
C ASN A 105 -1.45 -15.77 21.45
N ILE A 106 -1.62 -14.60 22.07
CA ILE A 106 -2.13 -14.51 23.45
C ILE A 106 -3.61 -14.92 23.54
N ARG A 107 -4.37 -14.71 22.46
CA ARG A 107 -5.84 -14.82 22.46
C ARG A 107 -6.36 -16.07 21.79
N ARG A 108 -5.56 -16.71 20.94
CA ARG A 108 -6.01 -17.79 20.05
C ARG A 108 -5.09 -19.00 20.14
N ARG A 109 -5.72 -20.18 20.04
CA ARG A 109 -5.01 -21.48 20.07
C ARG A 109 -4.21 -21.76 18.81
N ALA A 110 -4.73 -21.35 17.65
CA ALA A 110 -4.05 -21.48 16.37
C ALA A 110 -2.91 -20.45 16.29
N MET A 111 -1.73 -20.84 16.76
CA MET A 111 -0.57 -19.96 16.82
C MET A 111 -0.04 -19.62 15.44
N LEU A 112 0.39 -18.37 15.27
CA LEU A 112 1.08 -17.87 14.10
C LEU A 112 2.57 -17.71 14.40
N HIS A 113 3.38 -17.87 13.35
CA HIS A 113 4.83 -17.69 13.43
C HIS A 113 5.24 -16.56 12.47
N THR A 114 5.81 -15.49 13.01
CA THR A 114 6.23 -14.32 12.24
C THR A 114 7.14 -14.71 11.07
N GLU A 115 8.15 -15.54 11.31
CA GLU A 115 9.09 -15.95 10.26
C GLU A 115 8.40 -16.68 9.09
N ARG A 116 7.38 -17.50 9.38
CA ARG A 116 6.61 -18.18 8.32
C ARG A 116 5.76 -17.18 7.52
N LEU A 117 5.22 -16.16 8.16
CA LEU A 117 4.44 -15.12 7.50
C LEU A 117 5.34 -14.24 6.62
N LEU A 118 6.54 -13.89 7.08
CA LEU A 118 7.50 -13.10 6.32
C LEU A 118 8.13 -13.89 5.15
N ALA A 119 8.22 -15.21 5.27
CA ALA A 119 8.76 -16.10 4.23
C ALA A 119 7.74 -16.56 3.19
N GLN A 120 6.50 -16.02 3.20
CA GLN A 120 5.49 -16.40 2.21
C GLN A 120 5.92 -15.98 0.80
N TYR A 121 5.57 -16.81 -0.19
CA TYR A 121 5.77 -16.45 -1.60
C TYR A 121 4.92 -15.22 -1.96
N PRO A 122 5.44 -14.29 -2.77
CA PRO A 122 4.68 -13.14 -3.20
C PRO A 122 3.48 -13.57 -4.06
N THR A 123 2.39 -12.83 -3.97
CA THR A 123 1.22 -13.00 -4.85
C THR A 123 1.47 -12.37 -6.22
N ASP A 124 0.55 -12.60 -7.16
CA ASP A 124 0.63 -11.97 -8.48
C ASP A 124 0.46 -10.45 -8.41
N ALA A 125 -0.39 -9.93 -7.51
CA ALA A 125 -0.53 -8.49 -7.31
C ALA A 125 0.79 -7.87 -6.80
N MET A 126 1.44 -8.53 -5.85
CA MET A 126 2.74 -8.07 -5.30
C MET A 126 3.84 -8.06 -6.37
N ARG A 127 3.90 -9.11 -7.21
CA ARG A 127 4.83 -9.16 -8.35
C ARG A 127 4.53 -8.06 -9.38
N ALA A 128 3.25 -7.88 -9.74
CA ALA A 128 2.83 -6.83 -10.66
C ALA A 128 3.18 -5.45 -10.14
N TYR A 129 3.05 -5.20 -8.83
CA TYR A 129 3.42 -3.93 -8.21
C TYR A 129 4.92 -3.66 -8.38
N ARG A 130 5.79 -4.62 -8.02
CA ARG A 130 7.23 -4.46 -8.24
C ARG A 130 7.54 -4.24 -9.72
N GLN A 131 6.88 -4.97 -10.62
CA GLN A 131 7.09 -4.85 -12.06
C GLN A 131 6.69 -3.48 -12.60
N LEU A 132 5.59 -2.88 -12.13
CA LEU A 132 5.14 -1.54 -12.53
C LEU A 132 6.19 -0.48 -12.18
N HIS A 133 6.77 -0.56 -10.98
CA HIS A 133 7.84 0.34 -10.54
C HIS A 133 9.09 0.17 -11.41
N GLU A 134 9.55 -1.07 -11.60
CA GLU A 134 10.74 -1.34 -12.41
C GLU A 134 10.59 -0.92 -13.88
N SER A 135 9.44 -1.21 -14.50
CA SER A 135 9.17 -0.83 -15.88
C SER A 135 9.07 0.70 -16.04
N THR A 136 8.46 1.38 -15.07
CA THR A 136 8.36 2.84 -15.05
C THR A 136 9.74 3.49 -14.98
N ILE A 137 10.62 3.03 -14.09
CA ILE A 137 11.98 3.55 -13.93
C ILE A 137 12.85 3.31 -15.18
N ALA A 138 12.72 2.11 -15.78
CA ALA A 138 13.47 1.73 -16.96
C ALA A 138 12.95 2.39 -18.26
N GLY A 139 11.68 2.79 -18.27
CA GLY A 139 11.00 3.37 -19.42
C GLY A 139 11.43 4.78 -19.80
N GLU A 140 10.68 5.35 -20.74
CA GLU A 140 10.92 6.69 -21.30
C GLU A 140 10.49 7.82 -20.35
N LEU A 141 9.54 7.55 -19.45
CA LEU A 141 8.98 8.51 -18.51
C LEU A 141 9.22 8.11 -17.05
N PRO A 142 10.47 8.13 -16.55
CA PRO A 142 10.78 7.76 -15.17
C PRO A 142 10.13 8.69 -14.13
N ALA A 143 9.73 9.91 -14.53
CA ALA A 143 8.97 10.83 -13.69
C ALA A 143 7.56 10.32 -13.37
N ALA A 144 7.02 9.35 -14.12
CA ALA A 144 5.75 8.69 -13.82
C ALA A 144 5.75 7.94 -12.48
N GLN A 145 6.93 7.69 -11.91
CA GLN A 145 7.06 7.24 -10.53
C GLN A 145 6.30 8.14 -9.54
N ILE A 146 6.27 9.46 -9.78
CA ILE A 146 5.53 10.41 -8.93
C ILE A 146 4.03 10.10 -8.94
N ALA A 147 3.46 9.70 -10.08
CA ALA A 147 2.05 9.34 -10.16
C ALA A 147 1.73 8.10 -9.34
N ILE A 148 2.65 7.11 -9.30
CA ILE A 148 2.51 5.93 -8.45
C ILE A 148 2.50 6.33 -6.96
N GLU A 149 3.53 7.07 -6.50
CA GLU A 149 3.62 7.49 -5.10
C GLU A 149 2.44 8.37 -4.68
N PHE A 150 2.04 9.30 -5.55
CA PHE A 150 0.92 10.20 -5.31
C PHE A 150 -0.40 9.46 -5.12
N GLU A 151 -0.70 8.47 -5.95
CA GLU A 151 -1.95 7.71 -5.82
C GLU A 151 -1.95 6.77 -4.61
N ILE A 152 -0.82 6.13 -4.28
CA ILE A 152 -0.73 5.23 -3.13
C ILE A 152 -0.76 6.01 -1.80
N GLU A 153 -0.15 7.19 -1.76
CA GLU A 153 -0.26 8.10 -0.62
C GLU A 153 -1.70 8.61 -0.47
N ASN A 154 -2.31 9.09 -1.56
CA ASN A 154 -3.70 9.55 -1.55
C ASN A 154 -4.68 8.44 -1.13
N LEU A 155 -4.43 7.19 -1.54
CA LEU A 155 -5.20 6.03 -1.09
C LEU A 155 -5.17 5.88 0.43
N SER A 156 -3.99 6.03 1.02
CA SER A 156 -3.78 5.93 2.48
C SER A 156 -4.50 7.06 3.22
N LEU A 157 -4.47 8.28 2.68
CA LEU A 157 -5.18 9.43 3.24
C LEU A 157 -6.71 9.26 3.22
N VAL A 158 -7.25 8.74 2.12
CA VAL A 158 -8.70 8.57 1.96
C VAL A 158 -9.21 7.39 2.78
N LEU A 159 -8.54 6.23 2.72
CA LEU A 159 -9.05 4.99 3.32
C LEU A 159 -8.56 4.76 4.74
N GLY A 160 -7.34 5.16 5.05
CA GLY A 160 -6.70 4.82 6.32
C GLY A 160 -7.44 5.32 7.56
N PRO A 161 -8.05 6.52 7.60
CA PRO A 161 -8.91 6.93 8.72
C PRO A 161 -10.09 5.97 8.96
N HIS A 162 -10.72 5.48 7.89
CA HIS A 162 -11.85 4.54 7.99
C HIS A 162 -11.39 3.17 8.49
N LEU A 163 -10.25 2.68 7.99
CA LEU A 163 -9.65 1.42 8.44
C LEU A 163 -9.25 1.47 9.92
N LEU A 164 -8.52 2.51 10.33
CA LEU A 164 -8.08 2.69 11.72
C LEU A 164 -9.27 2.85 12.68
N SER A 165 -10.30 3.59 12.27
CA SER A 165 -11.55 3.72 13.02
C SER A 165 -12.25 2.36 13.18
N ASN A 166 -12.32 1.56 12.11
CA ASN A 166 -12.93 0.23 12.17
C ASN A 166 -12.14 -0.72 13.06
N VAL A 167 -10.81 -0.72 12.98
CA VAL A 167 -9.93 -1.50 13.89
C VAL A 167 -10.19 -1.12 15.34
N ALA A 168 -10.19 0.18 15.66
CA ALA A 168 -10.42 0.64 17.02
C ALA A 168 -11.76 0.15 17.58
N ARG A 169 -12.78 0.10 16.72
CA ARG A 169 -14.14 -0.30 17.08
C ARG A 169 -14.32 -1.81 17.20
N VAL A 170 -13.75 -2.59 16.28
CA VAL A 170 -13.96 -4.05 16.18
C VAL A 170 -12.93 -4.81 17.02
N LEU A 171 -11.68 -4.35 17.08
CA LEU A 171 -10.56 -5.05 17.72
C LEU A 171 -10.06 -4.37 19.01
N GLY A 172 -10.55 -3.17 19.31
CA GLY A 172 -10.09 -2.35 20.43
C GLY A 172 -8.90 -1.45 20.06
N ARG A 173 -8.81 -0.30 20.72
CA ARG A 173 -7.81 0.77 20.46
C ARG A 173 -6.37 0.31 20.64
N GLU A 174 -6.13 -0.65 21.51
CA GLU A 174 -4.80 -1.19 21.75
C GLU A 174 -4.24 -1.95 20.53
N THR A 175 -5.09 -2.38 19.59
CA THR A 175 -4.64 -3.00 18.33
C THR A 175 -3.89 -1.99 17.44
N LEU A 176 -4.16 -0.69 17.60
CA LEU A 176 -3.53 0.37 16.82
C LEU A 176 -2.02 0.51 17.12
N GLU A 177 -1.52 -0.10 18.19
CA GLU A 177 -0.09 -0.15 18.50
C GLU A 177 0.70 -0.93 17.46
N GLY A 178 0.10 -1.97 16.85
CA GLY A 178 0.71 -2.77 15.79
C GLY A 178 0.35 -2.33 14.37
N LEU A 179 -0.03 -1.05 14.19
CA LEU A 179 -0.38 -0.44 12.89
C LEU A 179 0.42 0.85 12.67
N SER A 180 1.70 0.87 13.09
CA SER A 180 2.56 2.05 12.99
C SER A 180 2.71 2.56 11.56
N PHE A 181 2.91 1.66 10.59
CA PHE A 181 3.03 2.01 9.17
C PHE A 181 1.79 2.76 8.67
N LEU A 182 0.59 2.19 8.89
CA LEU A 182 -0.65 2.79 8.42
C LEU A 182 -0.94 4.12 9.11
N LYS A 183 -0.66 4.24 10.41
CA LYS A 183 -0.85 5.51 11.14
C LYS A 183 0.03 6.61 10.58
N GLU A 184 1.29 6.32 10.25
CA GLU A 184 2.20 7.30 9.65
C GLU A 184 1.65 7.82 8.32
N HIS A 185 1.20 6.92 7.44
CA HIS A 185 0.69 7.30 6.11
C HIS A 185 -0.67 7.99 6.14
N VAL A 186 -1.43 7.88 7.24
CA VAL A 186 -2.68 8.63 7.45
C VAL A 186 -2.44 10.04 8.01
N GLN A 187 -1.29 10.26 8.66
CA GLN A 187 -0.93 11.55 9.23
C GLN A 187 -0.22 12.48 8.24
N LEU A 188 0.00 12.03 7.01
CA LEU A 188 0.63 12.84 5.96
C LEU A 188 -0.28 14.01 5.54
N ASP A 189 0.33 15.18 5.37
CA ASP A 189 -0.37 16.46 5.26
C ASP A 189 -0.82 16.77 3.82
N VAL A 190 -1.90 17.54 3.69
CA VAL A 190 -2.35 18.11 2.41
C VAL A 190 -1.30 19.14 1.98
N GLY A 191 -0.36 18.70 1.15
CA GLY A 191 0.88 19.44 0.87
C GLY A 191 2.15 18.57 0.88
N SER A 192 2.01 17.24 0.92
CA SER A 192 3.11 16.28 0.83
C SER A 192 4.04 16.57 -0.35
N THR A 193 5.28 16.09 -0.24
CA THR A 193 6.30 16.22 -1.29
C THR A 193 5.75 15.77 -2.65
N ASN A 194 4.93 14.71 -2.68
CA ASN A 194 4.34 14.16 -3.90
C ASN A 194 3.29 15.07 -4.52
N SER A 195 2.41 15.69 -3.72
CA SER A 195 1.42 16.65 -4.25
C SER A 195 2.08 17.81 -4.98
N ARG A 196 3.17 18.35 -4.42
CA ARG A 196 3.95 19.43 -5.05
C ARG A 196 4.68 18.95 -6.31
N MET A 197 5.31 17.78 -6.26
CA MET A 197 5.97 17.19 -7.44
C MET A 197 4.97 16.89 -8.56
N MET A 198 3.73 16.51 -8.22
CA MET A 198 2.70 16.22 -9.20
C MET A 198 2.23 17.49 -9.92
N GLU A 199 2.00 18.59 -9.20
CA GLU A 199 1.72 19.89 -9.82
C GLU A 199 2.86 20.36 -10.73
N GLU A 200 4.11 20.22 -10.27
CA GLU A 200 5.29 20.55 -11.06
C GLU A 200 5.39 19.70 -12.33
N LEU A 201 5.08 18.40 -12.23
CA LEU A 201 5.09 17.49 -13.37
C LEU A 201 4.02 17.88 -14.41
N MET A 202 2.84 18.32 -13.97
CA MET A 202 1.81 18.86 -14.87
C MET A 202 2.21 20.17 -15.55
N GLN A 203 3.06 20.98 -14.92
CA GLN A 203 3.60 22.19 -15.54
C GLN A 203 4.68 21.88 -16.58
N LEU A 204 5.55 20.91 -16.28
CA LEU A 204 6.68 20.56 -17.13
C LEU A 204 6.28 19.70 -18.34
N MET A 205 5.28 18.83 -18.17
CA MET A 205 4.90 17.82 -19.16
C MET A 205 3.38 17.66 -19.27
N PRO A 206 2.62 18.74 -19.57
CA PRO A 206 1.15 18.69 -19.62
C PRO A 206 0.62 17.69 -20.67
N GLU A 207 1.34 17.47 -21.76
CA GLU A 207 1.00 16.52 -22.82
C GLU A 207 1.03 15.06 -22.35
N ASN A 208 1.77 14.76 -21.29
CA ASN A 208 1.87 13.41 -20.71
C ASN A 208 0.85 13.16 -19.59
N ALA A 209 -0.01 14.12 -19.26
CA ALA A 209 -0.92 14.03 -18.11
C ALA A 209 -1.79 12.76 -18.13
N ARG A 210 -2.28 12.36 -19.31
CA ARG A 210 -3.03 11.11 -19.48
C ARG A 210 -2.18 9.87 -19.17
N THR A 211 -0.98 9.76 -19.75
CA THR A 211 -0.08 8.62 -19.52
C THR A 211 0.31 8.51 -18.05
N LEU A 212 0.58 9.63 -17.40
CA LEU A 212 0.87 9.69 -15.97
C LEU A 212 -0.32 9.17 -15.15
N ALA A 213 -1.55 9.59 -15.49
CA ALA A 213 -2.75 9.14 -14.83
C ALA A 213 -3.06 7.66 -15.05
N GLU A 214 -2.75 7.12 -16.23
CA GLU A 214 -2.89 5.69 -16.52
C GLU A 214 -1.94 4.86 -15.66
N VAL A 215 -0.69 5.31 -15.46
CA VAL A 215 0.27 4.66 -14.54
C VAL A 215 -0.21 4.72 -13.08
N GLY A 216 -0.70 5.87 -12.63
CA GLY A 216 -1.29 6.00 -11.28
C GLY A 216 -2.53 5.11 -11.09
N ALA A 217 -3.41 5.04 -12.10
CA ALA A 217 -4.58 4.18 -12.08
C ALA A 217 -4.21 2.68 -12.03
N GLU A 218 -3.18 2.27 -12.77
CA GLU A 218 -2.67 0.90 -12.71
C GLU A 218 -2.13 0.55 -11.32
N ALA A 219 -1.42 1.47 -10.66
CA ALA A 219 -0.96 1.28 -9.29
C ALA A 219 -2.12 1.05 -8.32
N LEU A 220 -3.19 1.84 -8.43
CA LEU A 220 -4.41 1.68 -7.62
C LEU A 220 -5.08 0.32 -7.85
N ASP A 221 -5.19 -0.12 -9.10
CA ASP A 221 -5.81 -1.40 -9.45
C ASP A 221 -4.99 -2.59 -8.94
N ILE A 222 -3.65 -2.52 -9.03
CA ILE A 222 -2.76 -3.51 -8.44
C ILE A 222 -2.92 -3.53 -6.91
N TYR A 223 -2.95 -2.37 -6.27
CA TYR A 223 -3.04 -2.28 -4.82
C TYR A 223 -4.38 -2.81 -4.30
N LEU A 224 -5.48 -2.58 -5.02
CA LEU A 224 -6.79 -3.15 -4.70
C LEU A 224 -6.77 -4.68 -4.76
N ARG A 225 -6.14 -5.27 -5.79
CA ARG A 225 -5.93 -6.73 -5.85
C ARG A 225 -5.09 -7.24 -4.69
N PHE A 226 -4.05 -6.51 -4.31
CA PHE A 226 -3.23 -6.84 -3.14
C PHE A 226 -4.04 -6.86 -1.84
N LEU A 227 -4.92 -5.88 -1.63
CA LEU A 227 -5.83 -5.88 -0.47
C LEU A 227 -6.78 -7.08 -0.53
N GLY A 228 -7.26 -7.44 -1.72
CA GLY A 228 -8.05 -8.64 -1.97
C GLY A 228 -7.31 -9.93 -1.59
N ASP A 229 -6.07 -10.09 -2.05
CA ASP A 229 -5.21 -11.24 -1.74
C ASP A 229 -5.00 -11.37 -0.22
N CYS A 230 -4.81 -10.24 0.48
CA CYS A 230 -4.66 -10.22 1.94
C CYS A 230 -5.95 -10.69 2.64
N LEU A 231 -7.11 -10.18 2.21
CA LEU A 231 -8.41 -10.54 2.79
C LEU A 231 -8.75 -12.01 2.54
N GLN A 232 -8.58 -12.48 1.30
CA GLN A 232 -8.83 -13.87 0.93
C GLN A 232 -7.94 -14.82 1.73
N THR A 233 -6.65 -14.50 1.88
CA THR A 233 -5.71 -15.29 2.68
C THR A 233 -6.12 -15.33 4.15
N ALA A 234 -6.59 -14.20 4.69
CA ALA A 234 -7.05 -14.11 6.07
C ALA A 234 -8.30 -14.96 6.33
N GLU A 235 -9.27 -14.93 5.42
CA GLU A 235 -10.50 -15.74 5.50
C GLU A 235 -10.20 -17.24 5.35
N ALA A 236 -9.39 -17.62 4.36
CA ALA A 236 -9.01 -19.02 4.12
C ALA A 236 -8.27 -19.65 5.31
N ALA A 237 -7.44 -18.87 6.01
CA ALA A 237 -6.71 -19.33 7.19
C ALA A 237 -7.64 -19.62 8.39
N LEU A 238 -8.83 -19.03 8.42
CA LEU A 238 -9.83 -19.25 9.47
C LEU A 238 -10.79 -20.40 9.13
N TRP A 239 -10.98 -20.67 7.84
CA TRP A 239 -11.91 -21.69 7.35
C TRP A 239 -11.27 -23.05 7.13
N SER A 240 -9.95 -23.17 7.23
CA SER A 240 -9.28 -24.47 7.20
C SER A 240 -9.75 -25.28 8.41
N PRO A 241 -10.55 -26.36 8.21
CA PRO A 241 -10.89 -27.25 9.30
C PRO A 241 -9.56 -27.75 9.87
N GLN A 242 -9.41 -27.73 11.19
CA GLN A 242 -8.37 -28.53 11.83
C GLN A 242 -8.50 -29.92 11.23
N SER A 243 -7.48 -30.36 10.49
CA SER A 243 -7.37 -31.74 10.06
C SER A 243 -7.67 -32.58 11.28
N GLU A 244 -8.75 -33.36 11.15
CA GLU A 244 -9.21 -34.32 12.13
C GLU A 244 -7.99 -34.98 12.75
N THR A 245 -7.75 -34.71 14.03
CA THR A 245 -6.87 -35.54 14.83
C THR A 245 -7.38 -36.96 14.66
N ALA A 246 -6.60 -37.74 13.92
CA ALA A 246 -6.66 -39.17 13.86
C ALA A 246 -6.66 -39.73 15.29
N MET A 247 -7.85 -39.90 15.87
CA MET A 247 -8.12 -40.93 16.85
C MET A 247 -8.66 -42.14 16.09
N ALA A 248 -7.78 -42.78 15.36
CA ALA A 248 -7.94 -44.12 14.86
C ALA A 248 -6.54 -44.76 14.81
N CYS A 249 -6.02 -45.09 16.00
CA CYS A 249 -5.08 -46.18 16.27
C CYS A 249 -5.04 -46.38 17.78
#